data_AF-A0A0M4G8K3-F1
#
_entry.id   AF-A0A0M4G8K3-F1
#
_cell.length_a   1.000
_cell.length_b   1.000
_cell.length_c   1.000
_cell.angle_alpha   90.00
_cell.angle_beta   90.00
_cell.angle_gamma   90.00
#
_symmetry.space_group_name_H-M   'P 1'
#
loop_
_entity.id
_entity.type
_entity.pdbx_description
1 polymer ?
#
loop_
_entity_poly.entity_id
_entity_poly.type
_entity_poly.pdbx_seq_one_letter_code
_entity_poly.pdbx_strand_id
1 'polypeptide(L)'
;MEFSKKLQGKIDELKALKQSREASGEKMKGYNDSIAQELAETEQELATAIEQLGDDPSAENRKKENEARKKVAALRLEVSGSQQRSSVVFQSKSVKENELTLEVLRLAKAEILANHAAEKDKALERIAKAKQEYLEAAKAYHDLIMVDGQGKYYDLVREIGVNEKTAKDNEPSLSVHQPIYTYRGNGTNPYGIIDREIYSAWMQGEIK
;
A
#
# COMPACT_ATOMS: atom_id res chain seq x y z
N MET A 1 4.16 12.13 -0.58
CA MET A 1 5.25 11.62 -1.44
C MET A 1 4.65 11.28 -2.78
N GLU A 2 5.25 11.77 -3.85
CA GLU A 2 4.95 11.31 -5.21
C GLU A 2 6.03 10.32 -5.65
N PHE A 3 5.63 9.28 -6.37
CA PHE A 3 6.58 8.33 -6.95
C PHE A 3 7.35 8.97 -8.10
N SER A 4 8.57 8.49 -8.34
CA SER A 4 9.39 9.01 -9.42
C SER A 4 8.71 8.81 -10.78
N LYS A 5 9.04 9.70 -11.74
CA LYS A 5 8.58 9.55 -13.13
C LYS A 5 8.96 8.18 -13.73
N LYS A 6 10.08 7.60 -13.26
CA LYS A 6 10.53 6.28 -13.69
C LYS A 6 9.58 5.18 -13.21
N LEU A 7 9.22 5.19 -11.92
CA LEU A 7 8.26 4.24 -11.37
C LEU A 7 6.87 4.44 -11.98
N GLN A 8 6.44 5.69 -12.15
CA GLN A 8 5.17 5.99 -12.81
C GLN A 8 5.13 5.46 -14.25
N GLY A 9 6.18 5.68 -15.03
CA GLY A 9 6.29 5.13 -16.39
C GLY A 9 6.20 3.60 -16.42
N LYS A 10 6.80 2.90 -15.44
CA LYS A 10 6.72 1.44 -15.33
C LYS A 10 5.33 0.95 -14.91
N ILE A 11 4.63 1.70 -14.06
CA ILE A 11 3.23 1.42 -13.71
C ILE A 11 2.33 1.55 -14.93
N ASP A 12 2.54 2.60 -15.74
CA ASP A 12 1.76 2.84 -16.94
C ASP A 12 2.04 1.78 -18.03
N GLU A 13 3.30 1.37 -18.18
CA GLU A 13 3.71 0.23 -19.01
C GLU A 13 2.97 -1.06 -18.59
N LEU A 14 2.89 -1.34 -17.28
CA LEU A 14 2.21 -2.51 -16.75
C LEU A 14 0.70 -2.48 -17.01
N LYS A 15 0.06 -1.32 -16.85
CA LYS A 15 -1.37 -1.13 -17.15
C LYS A 15 -1.64 -1.35 -18.63
N ALA A 16 -0.83 -0.77 -19.50
CA ALA A 16 -0.95 -0.95 -20.96
C ALA A 16 -0.76 -2.42 -21.36
N LEU A 17 0.18 -3.14 -20.73
CA LEU A 17 0.41 -4.56 -20.97
C LEU A 17 -0.80 -5.42 -20.58
N LYS A 18 -1.41 -5.15 -19.42
CA LYS A 18 -2.62 -5.83 -18.95
C LYS A 18 -3.80 -5.63 -19.90
N GLN A 19 -4.06 -4.39 -20.30
CA GLN A 19 -5.11 -4.07 -21.29
C GLN A 19 -4.84 -4.75 -22.64
N SER A 20 -3.58 -4.74 -23.11
CA SER A 20 -3.19 -5.44 -24.34
C SER A 20 -3.39 -6.96 -24.25
N ARG A 21 -3.14 -7.56 -23.07
CA ARG A 21 -3.35 -8.99 -22.82
C ARG A 21 -4.83 -9.34 -22.89
N GLU A 22 -5.68 -8.59 -22.19
CA GLU A 22 -7.14 -8.77 -22.20
C GLU A 22 -7.71 -8.66 -23.61
N ALA A 23 -7.41 -7.56 -24.32
CA ALA A 23 -7.89 -7.35 -25.69
C ALA A 23 -7.41 -8.42 -26.67
N SER A 24 -6.19 -8.94 -26.51
CA SER A 24 -5.69 -10.04 -27.34
C SER A 24 -6.37 -11.37 -27.00
N GLY A 25 -6.64 -11.62 -25.72
CA GLY A 25 -7.35 -12.81 -25.26
C GLY A 25 -8.77 -12.87 -25.82
N GLU A 26 -9.50 -11.75 -25.80
CA GLU A 26 -10.84 -11.63 -26.38
C GLU A 26 -10.83 -11.88 -27.89
N LYS A 27 -9.90 -11.25 -28.62
CA LYS A 27 -9.75 -11.46 -30.07
C LYS A 27 -9.46 -12.92 -30.42
N MET A 28 -8.55 -13.57 -29.68
CA MET A 28 -8.24 -14.99 -29.89
C MET A 28 -9.42 -15.88 -29.58
N LYS A 29 -10.15 -15.60 -28.49
CA LYS A 29 -11.34 -16.36 -28.13
C LYS A 29 -12.38 -16.28 -29.25
N GLY A 30 -12.71 -15.07 -29.70
CA GLY A 30 -13.69 -14.89 -30.79
C GLY A 30 -13.29 -15.58 -32.10
N TYR A 31 -12.01 -15.51 -32.48
CA TYR A 31 -11.51 -16.22 -33.66
C TYR A 31 -11.58 -17.74 -33.51
N ASN A 32 -11.18 -18.26 -32.34
CA ASN A 32 -11.21 -19.70 -32.06
C ASN A 32 -12.64 -20.24 -32.04
N ASP A 33 -13.58 -19.48 -31.45
CA ASP A 33 -15.01 -19.83 -31.40
C ASP A 33 -15.59 -19.87 -32.83
N SER A 34 -15.22 -18.92 -33.70
CA SER A 34 -15.66 -18.90 -35.10
C SER A 34 -15.17 -20.10 -35.90
N ILE A 35 -13.90 -20.50 -35.76
CA ILE A 35 -13.37 -21.69 -36.47
C ILE A 35 -14.00 -22.96 -35.92
N ALA A 36 -14.21 -23.04 -34.60
CA ALA A 36 -14.86 -24.20 -33.99
C ALA A 36 -16.30 -24.37 -34.51
N GLN A 37 -17.02 -23.26 -34.71
CA GLN A 37 -18.35 -23.29 -35.32
C GLN A 37 -18.29 -23.72 -36.79
N GLU A 38 -17.37 -23.16 -37.59
CA GLU A 38 -17.21 -23.55 -39.00
C GLU A 38 -16.84 -25.04 -39.15
N LEU A 39 -16.03 -25.57 -38.22
CA LEU A 39 -15.71 -26.99 -38.15
C LEU A 39 -16.97 -27.82 -37.88
N ALA A 40 -17.79 -27.44 -36.90
CA ALA A 40 -19.01 -28.16 -36.56
C ALA A 40 -20.01 -28.20 -37.73
N GLU A 41 -20.19 -27.08 -38.42
CA GLU A 41 -21.02 -26.97 -39.63
C GLU A 41 -20.47 -27.87 -40.75
N THR A 42 -19.17 -27.83 -41.01
CA THR A 42 -18.53 -28.65 -42.05
C THR A 42 -18.53 -30.15 -41.71
N GLU A 43 -18.48 -30.52 -40.43
CA GLU A 43 -18.62 -31.92 -40.00
C GLU A 43 -20.04 -32.46 -40.26
N GLN A 44 -21.08 -31.62 -40.15
CA GLN A 44 -22.44 -31.98 -40.57
C GLN A 44 -22.57 -32.13 -42.08
N GLU A 45 -21.93 -31.23 -42.85
CA GLU A 45 -21.85 -31.34 -44.32
C GLU A 45 -21.18 -32.65 -44.75
N LEU A 46 -20.08 -33.04 -44.07
CA LEU A 46 -19.39 -34.31 -44.32
C LEU A 46 -20.28 -35.51 -43.99
N ALA A 47 -21.00 -35.50 -42.86
CA ALA A 47 -21.92 -36.57 -42.51
C ALA A 47 -22.99 -36.76 -43.61
N THR A 48 -23.56 -35.66 -44.08
CA THR A 48 -24.56 -35.65 -45.17
C THR A 48 -23.97 -36.19 -46.47
N ALA A 49 -22.73 -35.81 -46.82
CA ALA A 49 -22.06 -36.30 -48.03
C ALA A 49 -21.72 -37.81 -47.95
N ILE A 50 -21.43 -38.33 -46.76
CA ILE A 50 -21.22 -39.76 -46.52
C ILE A 50 -22.53 -40.53 -46.71
N GLU A 51 -23.65 -40.03 -46.18
CA GLU A 51 -24.98 -40.63 -46.37
C GLU A 51 -25.35 -40.67 -47.85
N GLN A 52 -25.22 -39.55 -48.56
CA GLN A 52 -25.49 -39.47 -50.00
C GLN A 52 -24.64 -40.43 -50.83
N LEU A 53 -23.37 -40.62 -50.47
CA LEU A 53 -22.50 -41.59 -51.14
C LEU A 53 -22.89 -43.04 -50.82
N GLY A 54 -23.41 -43.30 -49.62
CA GLY A 54 -23.94 -44.60 -49.21
C GLY A 54 -25.21 -44.97 -49.97
N ASP A 55 -26.08 -43.99 -50.22
CA ASP A 55 -27.32 -44.17 -50.98
C ASP A 55 -27.09 -44.27 -52.50
N ASP A 56 -26.20 -43.43 -53.04
CA ASP A 56 -25.80 -43.43 -54.46
C ASP A 56 -24.27 -43.36 -54.61
N PRO A 57 -23.60 -44.50 -54.94
CA PRO A 57 -22.15 -44.58 -55.07
C PRO A 57 -21.63 -44.01 -56.41
N SER A 58 -22.13 -42.84 -56.81
CA SER A 58 -21.71 -42.14 -58.02
C SER A 58 -20.37 -41.42 -57.86
N ALA A 59 -19.68 -41.19 -58.97
CA ALA A 59 -18.41 -40.47 -58.99
C ALA A 59 -18.55 -39.01 -58.49
N GLU A 60 -19.72 -38.40 -58.70
CA GLU A 60 -20.04 -37.06 -58.22
C GLU A 60 -20.14 -37.02 -56.68
N ASN A 61 -20.89 -37.94 -56.07
CA ASN A 61 -21.01 -38.02 -54.62
C ASN A 61 -19.66 -38.35 -53.98
N ARG A 62 -18.84 -39.19 -54.63
CA ARG A 62 -17.48 -39.49 -54.17
C ARG A 62 -16.57 -38.27 -54.21
N LYS A 63 -16.78 -37.35 -55.15
CA LYS A 63 -16.05 -36.08 -55.22
C LYS A 63 -16.47 -35.13 -54.10
N LYS A 64 -17.78 -34.97 -53.86
CA LYS A 64 -18.34 -34.14 -52.77
C LYS A 64 -17.83 -34.60 -51.41
N GLU A 65 -17.86 -35.90 -51.15
CA GLU A 65 -17.36 -36.48 -49.89
C GLU A 65 -15.86 -36.22 -49.69
N ASN A 66 -15.04 -36.38 -50.73
CA ASN A 66 -13.61 -36.08 -50.64
C ASN A 66 -13.31 -34.60 -50.40
N GLU A 67 -14.08 -33.69 -51.01
CA GLU A 67 -13.96 -32.25 -50.79
C GLU A 67 -14.35 -31.88 -49.35
N ALA A 68 -15.45 -32.42 -48.84
CA ALA A 68 -15.86 -32.25 -47.45
C ALA A 68 -14.80 -32.79 -46.47
N ARG A 69 -14.23 -33.97 -46.72
CA ARG A 69 -13.14 -34.52 -45.89
C ARG A 69 -11.92 -33.61 -45.85
N LYS A 70 -11.50 -33.06 -46.99
CA LYS A 70 -10.37 -32.12 -47.06
C LYS A 70 -10.65 -30.87 -46.23
N LYS A 71 -11.86 -30.31 -46.34
CA LYS A 71 -12.27 -29.12 -45.57
C LYS A 71 -12.30 -29.41 -44.07
N VAL A 72 -12.89 -30.53 -43.63
CA VAL A 72 -12.85 -30.97 -42.21
C VAL A 72 -11.42 -31.15 -41.71
N ALA A 73 -10.55 -31.80 -42.49
CA ALA A 73 -9.16 -32.01 -42.09
C ALA A 73 -8.40 -30.68 -41.93
N ALA A 74 -8.60 -29.74 -42.84
CA ALA A 74 -8.02 -28.40 -42.75
C ALA A 74 -8.53 -27.62 -41.52
N LEU A 75 -9.83 -27.63 -41.27
CA LEU A 75 -10.43 -26.96 -40.11
C LEU A 75 -10.00 -27.58 -38.77
N ARG A 76 -9.90 -28.91 -38.69
CA ARG A 76 -9.37 -29.58 -37.48
C ARG A 76 -7.92 -29.17 -37.18
N LEU A 77 -7.09 -29.09 -38.22
CA LEU A 77 -5.73 -28.60 -38.06
C LEU A 77 -5.73 -27.15 -37.57
N GLU A 78 -6.59 -26.31 -38.15
CA GLU A 78 -6.68 -24.90 -37.78
C GLU A 78 -7.17 -24.69 -36.33
N VAL A 79 -8.18 -25.44 -35.86
CA VAL A 79 -8.61 -25.43 -34.46
C VAL A 79 -7.46 -25.82 -33.52
N SER A 80 -6.73 -26.88 -33.85
CA SER A 80 -5.59 -27.31 -33.01
C SER A 80 -4.47 -26.26 -32.98
N GLY A 81 -4.17 -25.65 -34.12
CA GLY A 81 -3.18 -24.58 -34.24
C GLY A 81 -3.61 -23.31 -33.51
N SER A 82 -4.89 -22.96 -33.54
CA SER A 82 -5.43 -21.77 -32.87
C SER A 82 -5.34 -21.88 -31.34
N GLN A 83 -5.62 -23.06 -30.79
CA GLN A 83 -5.44 -23.36 -29.37
C GLN A 83 -3.96 -23.27 -28.94
N GLN A 84 -3.05 -23.84 -29.74
CA GLN A 84 -1.61 -23.75 -29.47
C GLN A 84 -1.12 -22.31 -29.48
N ARG A 85 -1.48 -21.52 -30.51
CA ARG A 85 -1.12 -20.10 -30.62
C ARG A 85 -1.66 -19.30 -29.43
N SER A 86 -2.90 -19.55 -29.03
CA SER A 86 -3.51 -18.92 -27.84
C SER A 86 -2.70 -19.21 -26.58
N SER A 87 -2.35 -20.47 -26.34
CA SER A 87 -1.54 -20.88 -25.19
C SER A 87 -0.16 -20.21 -25.18
N VAL A 88 0.54 -20.21 -26.31
CA VAL A 88 1.88 -19.60 -26.43
C VAL A 88 1.82 -18.09 -26.17
N VAL A 89 0.84 -17.39 -26.74
CA VAL A 89 0.72 -15.95 -26.50
C VAL A 89 0.33 -15.65 -25.05
N PHE A 90 -0.57 -16.43 -24.46
CA PHE A 90 -0.95 -16.28 -23.06
C PHE A 90 0.26 -16.44 -22.14
N GLN A 91 1.05 -17.51 -22.32
CA GLN A 91 2.26 -17.76 -21.54
C GLN A 91 3.28 -16.63 -21.70
N SER A 92 3.58 -16.24 -22.95
CA SER A 92 4.55 -15.17 -23.23
C SER A 92 4.15 -13.84 -22.58
N LYS A 93 2.86 -13.46 -22.67
CA LYS A 93 2.36 -12.23 -22.03
C LYS A 93 2.36 -12.33 -20.51
N SER A 94 2.03 -13.49 -19.95
CA SER A 94 2.05 -13.70 -18.50
C SER A 94 3.45 -13.59 -17.91
N VAL A 95 4.48 -14.09 -18.61
CA VAL A 95 5.88 -13.95 -18.18
C VAL A 95 6.27 -12.47 -18.14
N LYS A 96 6.02 -11.72 -19.21
CA LYS A 96 6.30 -10.28 -19.27
C LYS A 96 5.57 -9.49 -18.18
N GLU A 97 4.31 -9.84 -17.91
CA GLU A 97 3.53 -9.18 -16.86
C GLU A 97 4.12 -9.42 -15.47
N ASN A 98 4.55 -10.66 -15.19
CA ASN A 98 5.19 -11.01 -13.92
C ASN A 98 6.53 -10.27 -13.76
N GLU A 99 7.37 -10.26 -14.79
CA GLU A 99 8.65 -9.56 -14.79
C GLU A 99 8.48 -8.07 -14.50
N LEU A 100 7.55 -7.41 -15.21
CA LEU A 100 7.28 -5.99 -15.03
C LEU A 100 6.64 -5.67 -13.67
N THR A 101 5.77 -6.55 -13.17
CA THR A 101 5.21 -6.44 -11.82
C THR A 101 6.30 -6.47 -10.75
N LEU A 102 7.25 -7.41 -10.86
CA LEU A 102 8.39 -7.49 -9.94
C LEU A 102 9.29 -6.26 -10.05
N GLU A 103 9.51 -5.72 -11.25
CA GLU A 103 10.27 -4.48 -11.45
C GLU A 103 9.60 -3.29 -10.75
N VAL A 104 8.29 -3.11 -10.92
CA VAL A 104 7.50 -2.05 -10.27
C VAL A 104 7.60 -2.17 -8.76
N LEU A 105 7.39 -3.36 -8.19
CA LEU A 105 7.46 -3.57 -6.74
C LEU A 105 8.86 -3.27 -6.17
N ARG A 106 9.91 -3.67 -6.89
CA ARG A 106 11.29 -3.41 -6.50
C ARG A 106 11.59 -1.90 -6.46
N LEU A 107 11.17 -1.17 -7.49
CA LEU A 107 11.33 0.29 -7.56
C LEU A 107 10.52 0.99 -6.46
N ALA A 108 9.26 0.61 -6.27
CA ALA A 108 8.40 1.17 -5.22
C ALA A 108 9.00 0.95 -3.82
N LYS A 109 9.50 -0.25 -3.53
CA LYS A 109 10.18 -0.54 -2.26
C LYS A 109 11.38 0.37 -2.04
N ALA A 110 12.23 0.55 -3.05
CA ALA A 110 13.42 1.39 -2.94
C ALA A 110 13.06 2.86 -2.65
N GLU A 111 12.07 3.40 -3.36
CA GLU A 111 11.62 4.78 -3.17
C GLU A 111 10.96 5.00 -1.81
N ILE A 112 10.09 4.08 -1.36
CA ILE A 112 9.44 4.18 -0.05
C ILE A 112 10.48 4.15 1.08
N LEU A 113 11.46 3.26 1.00
CA LEU A 113 12.54 3.19 2.00
C LEU A 113 13.40 4.44 1.99
N ALA A 114 13.73 4.98 0.82
CA ALA A 114 14.49 6.23 0.70
C ALA A 114 13.72 7.42 1.29
N ASN A 115 12.43 7.55 0.98
CA ASN A 115 11.59 8.61 1.54
C ASN A 115 11.41 8.46 3.06
N HIS A 116 11.20 7.23 3.54
CA HIS A 116 11.15 6.96 4.97
C HIS A 116 12.46 7.38 5.66
N ALA A 117 13.61 7.00 5.11
CA ALA A 117 14.91 7.41 5.67
C ALA A 117 15.08 8.94 5.67
N ALA A 118 14.68 9.63 4.60
CA ALA A 118 14.82 11.08 4.48
C ALA A 118 13.88 11.87 5.42
N GLU A 119 12.68 11.34 5.70
CA GLU A 119 11.66 12.03 6.50
C GLU A 119 11.63 11.59 7.96
N LYS A 120 12.22 10.43 8.30
CA LYS A 120 12.27 9.92 9.67
C LYS A 120 12.95 10.90 10.61
N ASP A 121 14.11 11.42 10.24
CA ASP A 121 14.88 12.30 11.12
C ASP A 121 14.16 13.62 11.35
N LYS A 122 13.55 14.20 10.32
CA LYS A 122 12.69 15.40 10.45
C LYS A 122 11.50 15.17 11.37
N ALA A 123 10.86 14.00 11.27
CA ALA A 123 9.76 13.65 12.15
C ALA A 123 10.22 13.50 13.61
N LEU A 124 11.38 12.86 13.84
CA LEU A 124 11.98 12.71 15.16
C LEU A 124 12.42 14.07 15.75
N GLU A 125 13.02 14.95 14.95
CA GLU A 125 13.37 16.32 15.35
C GLU A 125 12.13 17.13 15.75
N ARG A 126 11.03 17.01 14.99
CA ARG A 126 9.77 17.68 15.33
C ARG A 126 9.20 17.17 16.65
N ILE A 127 9.27 15.85 16.90
CA ILE A 127 8.86 15.25 18.17
C ILE A 127 9.76 15.77 19.30
N ALA A 128 11.08 15.79 19.11
CA ALA A 128 12.03 16.28 20.10
C ALA A 128 11.78 17.75 20.45
N LYS A 129 11.51 18.60 19.45
CA LYS A 129 11.17 20.02 19.67
C LYS A 129 9.88 20.18 20.47
N ALA A 130 8.82 19.44 20.11
CA ALA A 130 7.55 19.49 20.84
C ALA A 130 7.71 19.01 22.29
N LYS A 131 8.54 17.99 22.52
CA LYS A 131 8.90 17.51 23.86
C LYS A 131 9.62 18.60 24.66
N GLN A 132 10.62 19.24 24.07
CA GLN A 132 11.36 20.32 24.73
C GLN A 132 10.43 21.46 25.14
N GLU A 133 9.56 21.91 24.24
CA GLU A 133 8.59 22.99 24.49
C GLU A 133 7.63 22.63 25.64
N TYR A 134 7.17 21.38 25.71
CA TYR A 134 6.35 20.90 26.83
C TYR A 134 7.10 20.93 28.17
N LEU A 135 8.34 20.44 28.20
CA LEU A 135 9.14 20.39 29.43
C LEU A 135 9.53 21.79 29.91
N GLU A 136 9.79 22.72 29.00
CA GLU A 136 10.01 24.14 29.31
C GLU A 136 8.76 24.78 29.91
N ALA A 137 7.58 24.51 29.36
CA ALA A 137 6.32 25.00 29.91
C ALA A 137 6.04 24.43 31.31
N ALA A 138 6.30 23.13 31.53
CA ALA A 138 6.15 22.49 32.83
C ALA A 138 7.09 23.09 33.88
N LYS A 139 8.36 23.30 33.51
CA LYS A 139 9.35 23.97 34.37
C LYS A 139 8.94 25.41 34.70
N ALA A 140 8.50 26.18 33.70
CA ALA A 140 8.08 27.56 33.92
C ALA A 140 6.91 27.66 34.93
N TYR A 141 5.98 26.69 34.88
CA TYR A 141 4.91 26.60 35.87
C TYR A 141 5.42 26.23 37.27
N HIS A 142 6.36 25.27 37.37
CA HIS A 142 7.02 24.96 38.63
C HIS A 142 7.72 26.21 39.22
N ASP A 143 8.51 26.91 38.41
CA ASP A 143 9.29 28.07 38.83
C ASP A 143 8.36 29.22 39.29
N LEU A 144 7.23 29.43 38.62
CA LEU A 144 6.21 30.38 39.05
C LEU A 144 5.74 30.11 40.50
N ILE A 145 5.54 28.84 40.86
CA ILE A 145 5.04 28.44 42.17
C ILE A 145 6.15 28.44 43.22
N MET A 146 7.24 27.75 42.92
CA MET A 146 8.30 27.45 43.90
C MET A 146 9.30 28.59 44.03
N VAL A 147 9.69 29.21 42.91
CA VAL A 147 10.70 30.29 42.91
C VAL A 147 10.01 31.64 43.12
N ASP A 148 9.08 31.99 42.23
CA ASP A 148 8.41 33.30 42.27
C ASP A 148 7.34 33.39 43.37
N GLY A 149 6.72 32.29 43.75
CA GLY A 149 5.75 32.24 44.85
C GLY A 149 6.44 32.03 46.19
N GLN A 150 6.76 30.77 46.51
CA GLN A 150 7.30 30.38 47.82
C GLN A 150 8.69 30.96 48.08
N GLY A 151 9.60 30.93 47.10
CA GLY A 151 10.96 31.46 47.24
C GLY A 151 10.96 32.93 47.63
N LYS A 152 10.27 33.77 46.85
CA LYS A 152 10.14 35.21 47.15
C LYS A 152 9.47 35.48 48.49
N TYR A 153 8.47 34.69 48.90
CA TYR A 153 7.87 34.79 50.22
C TYR A 153 8.91 34.59 51.32
N TYR A 154 9.70 33.51 51.25
CA TYR A 154 10.71 33.20 52.25
C TYR A 154 11.93 34.12 52.20
N ASP A 155 12.25 34.71 51.04
CA ASP A 155 13.26 35.76 50.94
C ASP A 155 12.80 37.04 51.65
N LEU A 156 11.54 37.45 51.46
CA LEU A 156 10.95 38.59 52.17
C LEU A 156 10.91 38.36 53.69
N VAL A 157 10.45 37.19 54.13
CA VAL A 157 10.43 36.80 55.56
C VAL A 157 11.81 36.97 56.20
N ARG A 158 12.87 36.54 55.50
CA ARG A 158 14.26 36.69 55.95
C ARG A 158 14.68 38.16 56.01
N GLU A 159 14.30 38.95 55.01
CA GLU A 159 14.61 40.38 54.94
C GLU A 159 13.98 41.18 56.11
N ILE A 160 12.72 40.89 56.44
CA ILE A 160 12.01 41.59 57.53
C ILE A 160 12.22 40.97 58.93
N GLY A 161 13.02 39.89 59.03
CA GLY A 161 13.42 39.28 60.30
C GLY A 161 12.30 38.55 61.05
N VAL A 162 11.32 37.98 60.34
CA VAL A 162 10.22 37.23 60.96
C VAL A 162 10.68 35.83 61.39
N ASN A 163 10.25 35.38 62.56
CA ASN A 163 10.59 34.05 63.07
C ASN A 163 9.90 32.93 62.25
N GLU A 164 10.50 31.74 62.24
CA GLU A 164 10.08 30.60 61.41
C GLU A 164 8.62 30.17 61.65
N LYS A 165 8.14 30.23 62.90
CA LYS A 165 6.76 29.84 63.22
C LYS A 165 5.76 30.79 62.56
N THR A 166 5.95 32.09 62.74
CA THR A 166 5.08 33.11 62.15
C THR A 166 5.14 33.09 60.61
N ALA A 167 6.30 32.78 60.04
CA ALA A 167 6.43 32.60 58.59
C ALA A 167 5.62 31.39 58.08
N LYS A 168 5.73 30.23 58.71
CA LYS A 168 4.97 29.05 58.29
C LYS A 168 3.45 29.25 58.42
N ASP A 169 3.00 29.91 59.48
CA ASP A 169 1.58 30.20 59.71
C ASP A 169 0.98 31.13 58.63
N ASN A 170 1.82 31.86 57.88
CA ASN A 170 1.39 32.81 56.85
C ASN A 170 1.91 32.45 55.45
N GLU A 171 2.42 31.23 55.26
CA GLU A 171 2.94 30.80 53.97
C GLU A 171 1.80 30.75 52.93
N PRO A 172 1.97 31.35 51.74
CA PRO A 172 1.04 31.14 50.66
C PRO A 172 1.13 29.66 50.29
N SER A 173 0.10 28.89 50.65
CA SER A 173 0.04 27.43 50.50
C SER A 173 -0.06 27.03 49.01
N LEU A 174 0.98 27.34 48.25
CA LEU A 174 1.10 27.06 46.83
C LEU A 174 1.71 25.67 46.66
N SER A 175 1.13 24.89 45.77
CA SER A 175 1.62 23.56 45.45
C SER A 175 1.55 23.32 43.96
N VAL A 176 2.59 22.68 43.43
CA VAL A 176 2.60 22.28 42.03
C VAL A 176 1.59 21.14 41.83
N HIS A 177 0.56 21.40 41.03
CA HIS A 177 -0.39 20.38 40.61
C HIS A 177 -0.18 20.05 39.14
N GLN A 178 0.03 18.77 38.85
CA GLN A 178 0.11 18.31 37.47
C GLN A 178 -1.30 18.38 36.83
N PRO A 179 -1.47 19.09 35.71
CA PRO A 179 -2.72 19.04 34.96
C PRO A 179 -2.92 17.62 34.41
N ILE A 180 -4.07 17.02 34.73
CA ILE A 180 -4.41 15.68 34.25
C ILE A 180 -4.84 15.79 32.78
N TYR A 181 -3.93 15.50 31.85
CA TYR A 181 -4.25 15.34 30.43
C TYR A 181 -4.65 13.88 30.16
N THR A 182 -5.91 13.51 30.44
CA THR A 182 -6.41 12.18 30.09
C THR A 182 -6.79 12.11 28.61
N TYR A 183 -5.83 11.78 27.74
CA TYR A 183 -6.12 11.10 26.47
C TYR A 183 -5.84 9.60 26.65
N ARG A 184 -6.90 8.80 26.84
CA ARG A 184 -6.80 7.33 26.94
C ARG A 184 -7.23 6.68 25.63
N GLY A 185 -6.24 6.35 24.81
CA GLY A 185 -6.36 5.49 23.63
C GLY A 185 -5.32 4.37 23.66
N ASN A 186 -5.27 3.60 24.75
CA ASN A 186 -4.52 2.34 24.93
C ASN A 186 -3.02 2.32 24.54
N GLY A 187 -2.14 2.59 25.52
CA GLY A 187 -0.71 2.23 25.51
C GLY A 187 0.16 3.17 26.37
N THR A 188 1.14 2.64 27.12
CA THR A 188 2.09 3.40 27.98
C THR A 188 3.20 4.07 27.16
N ASN A 189 2.76 5.04 26.36
CA ASN A 189 3.52 6.20 25.89
C ASN A 189 4.16 6.13 24.47
N PRO A 190 3.36 6.23 23.40
CA PRO A 190 3.85 6.32 22.02
C PRO A 190 4.55 7.65 21.67
N TYR A 191 4.61 8.63 22.59
CA TYR A 191 5.14 9.98 22.36
C TYR A 191 6.51 10.25 22.99
N GLY A 192 7.18 9.25 23.56
CA GLY A 192 8.60 9.33 23.93
C GLY A 192 8.95 10.29 25.09
N ILE A 193 7.96 10.83 25.81
CA ILE A 193 8.17 11.49 27.09
C ILE A 193 7.83 10.49 28.18
N ILE A 194 8.81 9.95 28.90
CA ILE A 194 8.53 8.99 29.96
C ILE A 194 8.06 9.72 31.22
N ASP A 195 7.26 9.04 32.05
CA ASP A 195 6.67 9.63 33.27
C ASP A 195 7.72 10.29 34.17
N ARG A 196 8.97 9.79 34.14
CA ARG A 196 10.09 10.36 34.89
C ARG A 196 10.50 11.75 34.41
N GLU A 197 10.55 12.00 33.10
CA GLU A 197 10.94 13.31 32.55
C GLU A 197 9.85 14.36 32.84
N ILE A 198 8.59 13.94 32.76
CA ILE A 198 7.44 14.75 33.19
C ILE A 198 7.57 15.05 34.68
N TYR A 199 7.80 14.03 35.50
CA TYR A 199 7.96 14.20 36.93
C TYR A 199 9.10 15.17 37.27
N SER A 200 10.28 15.04 36.65
CA SER A 200 11.41 15.94 36.90
C SER A 200 11.08 17.39 36.52
N ALA A 201 10.43 17.63 35.39
CA ALA A 201 10.09 18.98 34.96
C ALA A 201 9.04 19.63 35.87
N TRP A 202 7.99 18.88 36.25
CA TRP A 202 6.92 19.37 37.11
C TRP A 202 7.33 19.49 38.58
N MET A 203 7.98 18.48 39.14
CA MET A 203 8.20 18.39 40.59
C MET A 203 9.58 18.92 41.01
N GLN A 204 10.52 19.01 40.08
CA GLN A 204 11.91 19.37 40.38
C GLN A 204 12.41 20.57 39.55
N GLY A 205 11.63 21.04 38.57
CA GLY A 205 12.06 22.10 37.65
C GLY A 205 13.25 21.69 36.77
N GLU A 206 13.50 20.40 36.58
CA GLU A 206 14.64 19.87 35.82
C GLU A 206 14.21 19.23 34.50
N ILE A 207 14.91 19.57 33.41
CA ILE A 207 14.73 18.94 32.10
C ILE A 207 15.95 18.04 31.86
N LYS A 208 15.76 16.72 31.97
CA LYS A 208 16.80 15.68 31.84
C LYS A 208 16.25 14.44 31.18
#